data_AF-A0A660Z187-F1
#
_entry.id   AF-A0A660Z187-F1
#
_cell.length_a   1.000
_cell.length_b   1.000
_cell.length_c   1.000
_cell.angle_alpha   90.00
_cell.angle_beta   90.00
_cell.angle_gamma   90.00
#
_symmetry.space_group_name_H-M   'P 1'
#
loop_
_entity.id
_entity.type
_entity.pdbx_description
1 polymer ?
#
loop_
_entity_poly.entity_id
_entity_poly.type
_entity_poly.pdbx_seq_one_letter_code
_entity_poly.pdbx_strand_id
1 'polypeptide(L)'
;MLGDLVHNEEVIKEISELGIKKIKRLRPGRGNRSLLIQAHGAGVKIFNQARLLGYEIIDATCPMVKEIHRIVKEAEKKTIKLSLLAMRNMMRCRELLAKSTGLL
;
A
#
# COMPACT_ATOMS: atom_id res chain seq x y z
N MET A 1 -7.71 -5.96 7.59
CA MET A 1 -6.67 -5.81 6.55
C MET A 1 -7.23 -6.15 5.18
N LEU A 2 -6.87 -5.38 4.14
CA LEU A 2 -7.07 -5.84 2.76
C LEU A 2 -5.97 -6.85 2.46
N GLY A 3 -6.29 -8.10 2.10
CA GLY A 3 -5.30 -9.15 1.84
C GLY A 3 -4.46 -9.56 3.08
N ASP A 4 -3.33 -10.22 2.84
CA ASP A 4 -2.41 -10.70 3.88
C ASP A 4 -1.44 -9.63 4.39
N LEU A 5 -1.24 -9.52 5.71
CA LEU A 5 -0.23 -8.61 6.27
C LEU A 5 1.18 -8.98 5.80
N VAL A 6 1.48 -10.28 5.79
CA VAL A 6 2.71 -10.93 5.32
C VAL A 6 2.37 -12.29 4.71
N HIS A 7 3.25 -12.82 3.85
CA HIS A 7 3.09 -14.17 3.27
C HIS A 7 3.63 -15.25 4.23
N ASN A 8 3.18 -15.25 5.48
CA ASN A 8 3.50 -16.26 6.48
C ASN A 8 2.19 -16.70 7.16
N GLU A 9 1.81 -17.97 6.97
CA GLU A 9 0.54 -18.50 7.43
C GLU A 9 0.39 -18.51 8.95
N GLU A 10 1.48 -18.77 9.69
CA GLU A 10 1.50 -18.77 11.15
C GLU A 10 1.21 -17.37 11.70
N VAL A 11 1.88 -16.36 11.16
CA VAL A 11 1.64 -14.95 11.51
C VAL A 11 0.21 -14.52 11.18
N ILE A 12 -0.34 -14.98 10.05
CA ILE A 12 -1.73 -14.67 9.68
C ILE A 12 -2.73 -15.31 10.65
N LYS A 13 -2.42 -16.51 11.16
CA LYS A 13 -3.24 -17.18 12.17
C LYS A 13 -3.24 -16.40 13.49
N GLU A 14 -2.07 -16.03 14.01
CA GLU A 14 -1.93 -15.22 15.23
C GLU A 14 -2.70 -13.90 15.13
N ILE A 15 -2.54 -13.19 14.01
CA ILE A 15 -3.25 -11.92 13.74
C ILE A 15 -4.77 -12.12 13.71
N SER A 16 -5.24 -13.25 13.15
CA SER A 16 -6.66 -13.57 13.11
C SER A 16 -7.21 -13.90 14.50
N GLU A 17 -6.44 -14.58 15.35
CA GLU A 17 -6.77 -14.87 16.74
C GLU A 17 -6.86 -13.59 17.59
N LEU A 18 -6.05 -12.56 17.27
CA LEU A 18 -6.17 -11.21 17.83
C LEU A 18 -7.40 -10.42 17.32
N GLY A 19 -8.25 -11.04 16.50
CA GLY A 19 -9.49 -10.45 16.00
C GLY A 19 -9.36 -9.62 14.73
N ILE A 20 -8.18 -9.57 14.11
CA ILE A 20 -7.97 -8.83 12.87
C ILE A 20 -8.53 -9.62 11.69
N LYS A 21 -9.55 -9.08 11.02
CA LYS A 21 -10.22 -9.74 9.91
C LYS A 21 -9.62 -9.36 8.56
N LYS A 22 -9.43 -10.37 7.70
CA LYS A 22 -9.12 -10.16 6.28
C LYS A 22 -10.38 -9.79 5.51
N ILE A 23 -10.31 -8.74 4.70
CA ILE A 23 -11.39 -8.26 3.84
C ILE A 23 -10.92 -8.22 2.38
N LYS A 24 -11.83 -8.50 1.44
CA LYS A 24 -11.54 -8.41 0.00
C LYS A 24 -11.74 -7.01 -0.58
N ARG A 25 -12.58 -6.19 0.08
CA ARG A 25 -12.90 -4.82 -0.35
C ARG A 25 -13.26 -3.95 0.84
N LEU A 26 -12.96 -2.66 0.74
CA LEU A 26 -13.42 -1.66 1.69
C LEU A 26 -14.95 -1.48 1.54
N ARG A 27 -15.64 -1.28 2.67
CA ARG A 27 -17.08 -1.05 2.68
C ARG A 27 -17.43 0.05 3.68
N PRO A 28 -18.43 0.89 3.41
CA PRO A 28 -18.97 1.78 4.42
C PRO A 28 -19.44 0.98 5.65
N GLY A 29 -19.46 1.62 6.80
CA GLY A 29 -20.21 1.08 7.92
C GLY A 29 -20.23 1.99 9.12
N ARG A 30 -21.06 1.63 10.10
CA ARG A 30 -21.23 2.37 11.34
C ARG A 30 -20.21 1.90 12.39
N GLY A 31 -19.68 2.83 13.17
CA GLY A 31 -18.73 2.59 14.26
C GLY A 31 -17.26 2.83 13.90
N ASN A 32 -16.38 2.79 14.90
CA ASN A 32 -14.94 2.93 14.74
C ASN A 32 -14.39 1.69 14.03
N ARG A 33 -13.88 1.86 12.80
CA ARG A 33 -13.23 0.80 12.04
C ARG A 33 -11.81 1.22 11.74
N SER A 34 -10.86 0.34 12.03
CA SER A 34 -9.46 0.57 11.67
C SER A 34 -9.07 -0.35 10.51
N LEU A 35 -8.33 0.19 9.55
CA LEU A 35 -7.73 -0.53 8.44
C LEU A 35 -6.23 -0.66 8.69
N LEU A 36 -5.78 -1.89 8.94
CA LEU A 36 -4.36 -2.25 8.94
C LEU A 36 -3.85 -2.37 7.49
N ILE A 37 -2.84 -1.58 7.15
CA ILE A 37 -2.11 -1.61 5.88
C ILE A 37 -0.94 -2.61 5.99
N GLN A 38 -0.72 -3.37 4.92
CA GLN A 38 0.30 -4.41 4.86
C GLN A 38 1.73 -3.86 4.87
N ALA A 39 2.72 -4.71 5.18
CA ALA A 39 4.13 -4.34 5.20
C ALA A 39 4.67 -3.86 3.84
N HIS A 40 4.12 -4.36 2.73
CA HIS A 40 4.43 -3.93 1.36
C HIS A 40 3.72 -2.63 0.94
N GLY A 41 2.96 -2.02 1.86
CA GLY A 41 2.16 -0.84 1.61
C GLY A 41 0.95 -1.08 0.71
N ALA A 42 0.26 0.02 0.40
CA ALA A 42 -0.87 0.05 -0.51
C ALA A 42 -0.75 1.26 -1.45
N GLY A 43 -1.48 1.24 -2.56
CA GLY A 43 -1.59 2.41 -3.44
C GLY A 43 -2.33 3.56 -2.75
N VAL A 44 -2.01 4.81 -3.12
CA VAL A 44 -2.62 6.02 -2.55
C VAL A 44 -4.15 5.99 -2.59
N LYS A 45 -4.75 5.39 -3.64
CA LYS A 45 -6.21 5.25 -3.76
C LYS A 45 -6.84 4.47 -2.61
N ILE A 46 -6.16 3.45 -2.08
CA ILE A 46 -6.64 2.67 -0.94
C ILE A 46 -6.70 3.51 0.33
N PHE A 47 -5.66 4.31 0.59
CA PHE A 47 -5.63 5.23 1.73
C PHE A 47 -6.77 6.25 1.65
N ASN A 48 -6.94 6.86 0.47
CA ASN A 48 -7.99 7.86 0.25
C ASN A 48 -9.39 7.23 0.39
N GLN A 49 -9.63 6.09 -0.24
CA GLN A 49 -10.90 5.37 -0.15
C GLN A 49 -11.22 4.96 1.29
N ALA A 50 -10.23 4.48 2.05
CA ALA A 50 -10.41 4.10 3.45
C ALA A 50 -10.82 5.30 4.31
N ARG A 51 -10.12 6.44 4.18
CA ARG A 51 -10.47 7.67 4.90
C ARG A 51 -11.87 8.16 4.54
N LEU A 52 -12.23 8.17 3.25
CA LEU A 52 -13.56 8.57 2.78
C LEU A 52 -14.67 7.67 3.34
N LEU A 53 -14.37 6.39 3.56
CA LEU A 53 -15.31 5.42 4.14
C LEU A 53 -15.31 5.43 5.68
N GLY A 54 -14.59 6.35 6.32
CA GLY A 54 -14.56 6.51 7.78
C GLY A 54 -13.64 5.54 8.52
N TYR A 55 -12.66 4.95 7.83
CA TYR A 55 -11.67 4.10 8.48
C TYR A 55 -10.55 4.93 9.10
N GLU A 56 -10.16 4.60 10.32
CA GLU A 56 -8.85 4.92 10.88
C GLU A 56 -7.79 4.06 10.19
N ILE A 57 -6.63 4.62 9.86
CA ILE A 57 -5.58 3.88 9.15
C ILE A 57 -4.44 3.57 10.11
N ILE A 58 -4.15 2.27 10.26
CA ILE A 58 -2.97 1.77 10.96
C ILE A 58 -1.97 1.33 9.89
N ASP A 59 -0.90 2.11 9.70
CA ASP A 59 0.06 1.91 8.63
C ASP A 59 1.28 1.10 9.08
N ALA A 60 1.25 -0.22 8.84
CA ALA A 60 2.37 -1.12 9.12
C ALA A 60 3.34 -1.28 7.92
N THR A 61 3.33 -0.34 6.95
CA THR A 61 4.28 -0.38 5.83
C THR A 61 5.72 -0.32 6.34
N CYS A 62 6.57 -1.23 5.86
CA CYS A 62 7.98 -1.31 6.22
C CYS A 62 8.69 0.05 5.97
N PRO A 63 9.51 0.56 6.91
CA PRO A 63 10.24 1.81 6.72
C PRO A 63 11.09 1.85 5.43
N MET A 64 11.68 0.70 5.03
CA MET A 64 12.42 0.60 3.76
C MET A 64 11.52 0.80 2.54
N VAL A 65 10.28 0.29 2.57
CA VAL A 65 9.31 0.48 1.49
C VAL A 65 8.87 1.95 1.43
N LYS A 66 8.65 2.60 2.58
CA LYS A 66 8.36 4.04 2.64
C LYS A 66 9.48 4.87 2.02
N GLU A 67 10.72 4.50 2.31
CA GLU A 67 11.89 5.18 1.75
C GLU A 67 12.00 5.01 0.23
N ILE A 68 11.77 3.80 -0.29
CA ILE A 68 11.69 3.56 -1.74
C ILE A 68 10.58 4.42 -2.37
N HIS A 69 9.38 4.46 -1.78
CA HIS A 69 8.29 5.32 -2.29
C HIS A 69 8.67 6.81 -2.28
N ARG A 70 9.40 7.29 -1.26
CA ARG A 70 9.90 8.66 -1.19
C ARG A 70 10.89 8.95 -2.32
N ILE A 71 11.88 8.08 -2.50
CA ILE A 71 12.90 8.20 -3.56
C ILE A 71 12.24 8.18 -4.95
N VAL A 72 11.30 7.26 -5.19
CA VAL A 72 10.59 7.17 -6.48
C VAL A 72 9.78 8.44 -6.74
N LYS A 73 9.07 8.98 -5.74
CA LYS A 73 8.30 10.23 -5.89
C LYS A 73 9.18 11.45 -6.13
N GLU A 74 10.35 11.51 -5.48
CA GLU A 74 11.34 12.56 -5.72
C GLU A 74 11.99 12.42 -7.09
N ALA A 75 12.28 11.18 -7.50
CA ALA A 75 12.77 10.88 -8.82
C ALA A 75 11.73 11.25 -9.88
N GLU A 76 10.44 10.92 -9.75
CA GLU A 76 9.38 11.33 -10.69
C GLU A 76 9.33 12.84 -10.90
N LYS A 77 9.42 13.63 -9.82
CA LYS A 77 9.50 15.10 -9.89
C LYS A 77 10.73 15.59 -10.69
N LYS A 78 11.82 14.83 -10.68
CA LYS A 78 13.06 15.13 -11.41
C LYS A 78 13.12 14.46 -12.80
N THR A 79 12.42 13.35 -13.01
CA THR A 79 12.54 12.38 -14.12
C THR A 79 11.41 12.50 -15.15
N ILE A 80 10.45 13.42 -15.00
CA ILE A 80 9.76 13.97 -16.20
C ILE A 80 10.80 14.49 -17.22
N LYS A 81 12.02 14.85 -16.77
CA LYS A 81 13.16 15.23 -17.61
C LYS A 81 14.00 14.08 -18.18
N LEU A 82 13.85 12.82 -17.72
CA LEU A 82 14.77 11.71 -18.05
C LEU A 82 14.09 10.43 -18.60
N SER A 83 12.76 10.40 -18.70
CA SER A 83 11.97 9.17 -18.87
C SER A 83 12.04 8.46 -20.24
N LEU A 84 12.76 8.95 -21.25
CA LEU A 84 12.83 8.26 -22.56
C LEU A 84 13.91 7.17 -22.66
N LEU A 85 14.94 7.16 -21.79
CA LEU A 85 16.15 6.33 -22.04
C LEU A 85 16.22 5.01 -21.25
N ALA A 86 15.52 4.86 -20.13
CA ALA A 86 15.74 3.74 -19.18
C ALA A 86 14.66 2.64 -19.15
N MET A 87 13.55 2.79 -19.90
CA MET A 87 12.34 1.95 -19.77
C MET A 87 12.46 0.50 -20.30
N ARG A 88 13.65 -0.03 -20.63
CA ARG A 88 13.80 -1.37 -21.22
C ARG A 88 14.00 -2.53 -20.25
N ASN A 89 14.40 -2.32 -18.98
CA ASN A 89 15.01 -3.43 -18.18
C ASN A 89 14.44 -3.77 -16.78
N MET A 90 13.27 -3.32 -16.32
CA MET A 90 12.78 -3.78 -14.99
C MET A 90 11.25 -3.89 -14.85
N MET A 91 10.74 -5.12 -14.98
CA MET A 91 9.34 -5.47 -14.68
C MET A 91 8.93 -5.22 -13.21
N ARG A 92 9.89 -5.08 -12.28
CA ARG A 92 9.64 -4.91 -10.84
C ARG A 92 9.37 -3.45 -10.42
N CYS A 93 9.77 -2.47 -11.22
CA CYS A 93 9.54 -1.05 -10.94
C CYS A 93 8.12 -0.59 -11.27
N ARG A 94 7.42 -1.30 -12.16
CA ARG A 94 6.11 -0.88 -12.68
C ARG A 94 5.05 -0.78 -11.58
N GLU A 95 5.07 -1.72 -10.62
CA GLU A 95 4.10 -1.79 -9.53
C GLU A 95 4.36 -0.72 -8.45
N LEU A 96 5.63 -0.43 -8.17
CA LEU A 96 6.05 0.66 -7.29
C LEU A 96 5.71 2.03 -7.90
N LEU A 97 5.96 2.21 -9.20
CA LEU A 97 5.61 3.42 -9.95
C LEU A 97 4.09 3.64 -10.02
N ALA A 98 3.29 2.59 -10.20
CA ALA A 98 1.83 2.69 -10.17
C ALA A 98 1.32 3.14 -8.79
N LYS A 99 1.94 2.66 -7.71
CA LYS A 99 1.59 3.04 -6.33
C LYS A 99 2.02 4.48 -5.96
N SER A 100 3.13 4.98 -6.50
CA SER A 100 3.66 6.34 -6.24
C SER A 100 2.99 7.44 -7.08
N THR A 101 2.66 7.16 -8.34
CA THR A 101 2.06 8.14 -9.27
C THR A 101 0.54 8.30 -9.14
N GLY A 102 -0.15 7.39 -8.43
CA GLY A 102 -1.62 7.37 -8.41
C GLY A 102 -2.27 6.91 -9.72
N LEU A 103 -1.47 6.46 -10.69
CA LEU A 103 -1.93 5.82 -11.94
C LEU A 103 -2.13 4.31 -11.72
N LEU A 104 -3.17 3.97 -10.97
CA LEU A 104 -4.08 2.81 -11.13
C LEU A 104 -5.17 2.86 -10.08
#